data_AF-A0A8T2SIV6-F1
#
_entry.id   AF-A0A8T2SIV6-F1
#
_cell.length_a   1.000
_cell.length_b   1.000
_cell.length_c   1.000
_cell.angle_alpha   90.00
_cell.angle_beta   90.00
_cell.angle_gamma   90.00
#
_symmetry.space_group_name_H-M   'P 1'
#
loop_
_entity.id
_entity.type
_entity.pdbx_description
1 polymer ?
#
loop_
_entity_poly.entity_id
_entity_poly.type
_entity_poly.pdbx_seq_one_letter_code
_entity_poly.pdbx_strand_id
1 'polypeptide(L)'
;MGEVIKSNLKKKNGLCVQLQQNYTPYALGIHCMSHRTNLAFKIGSKFVFVQKVEDLVHQAYAFFSKIPKRIKEFKCFSDGISKGRKLKKKIDTKWISLIRPVERLFEEYKSVIDVVNIISLSKGIQKGKAHTLLQMLSDVETLLHLGGMLPLLREMNNLIKVFQSRDIYVMEYAIARKITCFDSQEFIKWESLLQVGVEDSFLQYNKKGWLCIFVRDKQIPLYVSQKSQGVCIRKKVNQTFFPILVDSVKQGLRSICNKLTSEIRDSFPQDELLEALAIVHPLYWNHAKDKSILTNDFKSKVQVLSDHFGKNAYLGDRILEGIINPNLKKKQSGIVGQTMWEQFDFVKDPSNPGAMTKLWKKLDISPFLKESMSEYFKVANLHLTMILGSVEDEPLWSSLTFIRNAMRNRLNKNLDTCLRLFVSKSDLETFPFEEAYAIWKSQCQRRSECVV
;
A
#
# COMPACT_ATOMS: atom_id res chain seq x y z
N MET A 1 7.35 -36.68 -2.27
CA MET A 1 7.97 -35.51 -1.63
C MET A 1 7.40 -34.22 -2.26
N GLY A 2 6.11 -33.92 -2.04
CA GLY A 2 5.34 -32.94 -2.82
C GLY A 2 4.47 -31.98 -1.98
N GLU A 3 4.89 -31.68 -0.75
CA GLU A 3 4.09 -30.87 0.18
C GLU A 3 4.64 -29.48 0.49
N VAL A 4 5.87 -29.15 0.11
CA VAL A 4 6.51 -27.90 0.59
C VAL A 4 6.08 -26.64 -0.19
N ILE A 5 5.54 -26.76 -1.41
CA ILE A 5 5.07 -25.59 -2.20
C ILE A 5 3.56 -25.31 -1.99
N LYS A 6 2.86 -26.04 -1.11
CA LYS A 6 1.41 -25.90 -0.91
C LYS A 6 0.97 -24.81 0.08
N SER A 7 1.89 -24.17 0.81
CA SER A 7 1.49 -23.33 1.96
C SER A 7 0.93 -21.95 1.61
N ASN A 8 1.08 -21.42 0.38
CA ASN A 8 0.58 -20.08 0.02
C ASN A 8 -0.44 -20.01 -1.15
N LEU A 9 -0.88 -21.14 -1.72
CA LEU A 9 -1.82 -21.18 -2.86
C LEU A 9 -3.16 -21.88 -2.51
N LYS A 10 -3.79 -21.51 -1.38
CA LYS A 10 -5.02 -22.16 -0.85
C LYS A 10 -6.31 -21.96 -1.67
N LYS A 11 -6.26 -21.63 -2.96
CA LYS A 11 -7.43 -21.73 -3.85
C LYS A 11 -7.04 -22.45 -5.14
N LYS A 12 -7.51 -23.70 -5.29
CA LYS A 12 -7.33 -24.53 -6.50
C LYS A 12 -7.77 -23.84 -7.81
N ASN A 13 -8.53 -22.74 -7.72
CA ASN A 13 -9.04 -21.96 -8.86
C ASN A 13 -8.31 -20.60 -9.07
N GLY A 14 -7.15 -20.38 -8.45
CA GLY A 14 -6.38 -19.16 -8.67
C GLY A 14 -5.78 -19.12 -10.08
N LEU A 15 -5.73 -17.93 -10.70
CA LEU A 15 -5.15 -17.73 -12.04
C LEU A 15 -3.73 -18.33 -12.15
N CYS A 16 -2.85 -18.03 -11.20
CA CYS A 16 -1.49 -18.56 -11.21
C CYS A 16 -1.48 -20.10 -11.13
N VAL A 17 -2.34 -20.69 -10.30
CA VAL A 17 -2.45 -22.15 -10.19
C VAL A 17 -2.90 -22.75 -11.53
N GLN A 18 -3.88 -22.13 -12.18
CA GLN A 18 -4.36 -22.57 -13.50
C GLN A 18 -3.29 -22.41 -14.58
N LEU A 19 -2.49 -21.34 -14.55
CA LEU A 19 -1.38 -21.14 -15.49
C LEU A 19 -0.29 -22.18 -15.25
N GLN A 20 0.10 -22.41 -14.00
CA GLN A 20 1.09 -23.43 -13.63
C GLN A 20 0.65 -24.83 -14.05
N GLN A 21 -0.62 -25.18 -13.85
CA GLN A 21 -1.13 -26.52 -14.15
C GLN A 21 -1.35 -26.78 -15.65
N ASN A 22 -1.71 -25.75 -16.43
CA ASN A 22 -2.19 -25.95 -17.80
C ASN A 22 -1.27 -25.38 -18.89
N TYR A 23 -0.36 -24.46 -18.57
CA TYR A 23 0.42 -23.74 -19.58
C TYR A 23 1.91 -23.59 -19.25
N THR A 24 2.25 -23.21 -18.02
CA THR A 24 3.61 -22.79 -17.65
C THR A 24 3.90 -23.14 -16.18
N PRO A 25 4.34 -24.39 -15.89
CA PRO A 25 4.59 -24.85 -14.53
C PRO A 25 5.56 -24.01 -13.69
N TYR A 26 6.49 -23.33 -14.34
CA TYR A 26 7.47 -22.43 -13.71
C TYR A 26 7.00 -20.98 -13.57
N ALA A 27 5.74 -20.67 -13.92
CA ALA A 27 5.21 -19.33 -13.74
C ALA A 27 5.17 -18.96 -12.25
N LEU A 28 5.55 -17.72 -11.93
CA LEU A 28 5.53 -17.23 -10.55
C LEU A 28 4.33 -16.33 -10.30
N GLY A 29 3.56 -16.67 -9.27
CA GLY A 29 2.37 -15.95 -8.86
C GLY A 29 2.72 -14.80 -7.94
N ILE A 30 3.06 -13.65 -8.52
CA ILE A 30 3.38 -12.46 -7.74
C ILE A 30 2.13 -11.62 -7.62
N HIS A 31 1.73 -11.34 -6.38
CA HIS A 31 0.65 -10.41 -6.13
C HIS A 31 1.18 -8.98 -6.10
N CYS A 32 0.37 -8.03 -6.57
CA CYS A 32 0.72 -6.61 -6.48
C CYS A 32 1.04 -6.24 -5.02
N MET A 33 2.24 -5.70 -4.82
CA MET A 33 2.73 -5.38 -3.49
C MET A 33 1.96 -4.18 -2.90
N SER A 34 1.67 -3.17 -3.71
CA SER A 34 0.78 -2.07 -3.31
C SER A 34 -0.59 -2.56 -2.85
N HIS A 35 -1.17 -3.55 -3.54
CA HIS A 35 -2.45 -4.13 -3.18
C HIS A 35 -2.38 -4.87 -1.83
N ARG A 36 -1.39 -5.75 -1.66
CA ARG A 36 -1.16 -6.49 -0.41
C ARG A 36 -0.90 -5.55 0.77
N THR A 37 -0.16 -4.47 0.56
CA THR A 37 0.07 -3.43 1.56
C THR A 37 -1.23 -2.71 1.93
N ASN A 38 -2.05 -2.34 0.93
CA ASN A 38 -3.38 -1.78 1.20
C ASN A 38 -4.30 -2.74 1.98
N LEU A 39 -4.24 -4.05 1.68
CA LEU A 39 -4.99 -5.06 2.42
C LEU A 39 -4.50 -5.19 3.86
N ALA A 40 -3.18 -5.25 4.08
CA ALA A 40 -2.59 -5.28 5.41
C ALA A 40 -3.03 -4.05 6.22
N PHE A 41 -3.03 -2.87 5.60
CA PHE A 41 -3.47 -1.62 6.20
C PHE A 41 -4.95 -1.58 6.55
N LYS A 42 -5.80 -2.38 5.89
CA LYS A 42 -7.22 -2.50 6.24
C LYS A 42 -7.43 -3.08 7.65
N ILE A 43 -6.43 -3.72 8.25
CA ILE A 43 -6.49 -4.17 9.65
C ILE A 43 -6.71 -2.99 10.61
N GLY A 44 -6.21 -1.80 10.28
CA GLY A 44 -6.36 -0.60 11.09
C GLY A 44 -7.82 -0.25 11.35
N SER A 45 -8.69 -0.41 10.35
CA SER A 45 -10.14 -0.17 10.50
C SER A 45 -10.85 -1.15 11.45
N LYS A 46 -10.18 -2.21 11.93
CA LYS A 46 -10.74 -3.10 12.97
C LYS A 46 -10.58 -2.56 14.38
N PHE A 47 -9.74 -1.55 14.59
CA PHE A 47 -9.52 -0.96 15.91
C PHE A 47 -10.64 0.03 16.23
N VAL A 48 -11.24 -0.10 17.41
CA VAL A 48 -12.41 0.70 17.82
C VAL A 48 -12.12 2.20 17.77
N PHE A 49 -10.94 2.63 18.22
CA PHE A 49 -10.58 4.05 18.19
C PHE A 49 -10.35 4.58 16.76
N VAL A 50 -9.93 3.73 15.82
CA VAL A 50 -9.85 4.09 14.39
C VAL A 50 -11.24 4.27 13.82
N GLN A 51 -12.19 3.40 14.19
CA GLN A 51 -13.59 3.56 13.78
C GLN A 51 -14.17 4.88 14.29
N LYS A 52 -13.90 5.27 15.54
CA LYS A 52 -14.28 6.60 16.07
C LYS A 52 -13.73 7.74 15.21
N VAL A 53 -12.48 7.64 14.78
CA VAL A 53 -11.82 8.63 13.88
C VAL A 53 -12.50 8.66 12.51
N GLU A 54 -12.75 7.49 11.91
CA GLU A 54 -13.42 7.38 10.61
C GLU A 54 -14.85 7.95 10.68
N ASP A 55 -15.58 7.65 11.75
CA ASP A 55 -16.91 8.17 12.02
C ASP A 55 -16.88 9.69 12.18
N LEU A 56 -15.92 10.24 12.93
CA LEU A 56 -15.79 11.69 13.10
C LEU A 56 -15.60 12.39 11.75
N VAL A 57 -14.67 11.89 10.93
CA VAL A 57 -14.42 12.42 9.59
C VAL A 57 -15.67 12.31 8.70
N HIS A 58 -16.34 11.15 8.74
CA HIS A 58 -17.56 10.92 7.97
C HIS A 58 -18.69 11.88 8.38
N GLN A 59 -18.94 12.01 9.68
CA GLN A 59 -20.00 12.86 10.22
C GLN A 59 -19.70 14.34 9.97
N ALA A 60 -18.44 14.77 10.11
CA ALA A 60 -18.04 16.12 9.75
C ALA A 60 -18.30 16.40 8.27
N TYR A 61 -17.84 15.52 7.37
CA TYR A 61 -18.12 15.66 5.94
C TYR A 61 -19.63 15.69 5.66
N ALA A 62 -20.41 14.75 6.19
CA ALA A 62 -21.85 14.66 5.96
C ALA A 62 -22.60 15.89 6.49
N PHE A 63 -22.14 16.47 7.60
CA PHE A 63 -22.74 17.66 8.20
C PHE A 63 -22.61 18.88 7.29
N PHE A 64 -21.42 19.14 6.74
CA PHE A 64 -21.19 20.34 5.93
C PHE A 64 -21.55 20.16 4.44
N SER A 65 -21.41 18.96 3.88
CA SER A 65 -21.47 18.77 2.41
C SER A 65 -22.88 18.82 1.83
N LYS A 66 -23.90 18.52 2.64
CA LYS A 66 -25.28 18.37 2.15
C LYS A 66 -26.11 19.66 2.21
N ILE A 67 -25.66 20.70 2.91
CA ILE A 67 -26.47 21.90 3.17
C ILE A 67 -25.71 23.16 2.75
N PRO A 68 -26.11 23.84 1.67
CA PRO A 68 -25.45 25.05 1.16
C PRO A 68 -25.29 26.16 2.21
N LYS A 69 -26.31 26.36 3.06
CA LYS A 69 -26.26 27.33 4.17
C LYS A 69 -25.08 27.06 5.11
N ARG A 70 -24.82 25.79 5.47
CA ARG A 70 -23.69 25.42 6.33
C ARG A 70 -22.35 25.65 5.66
N ILE A 71 -22.26 25.45 4.35
CA ILE A 71 -21.04 25.74 3.59
C ILE A 71 -20.77 27.24 3.57
N LYS A 72 -21.81 28.06 3.39
CA LYS A 72 -21.71 29.52 3.40
C LYS A 72 -21.31 30.03 4.79
N GLU A 73 -21.98 29.55 5.84
CA GLU A 73 -21.62 29.84 7.23
C GLU A 73 -20.17 29.41 7.49
N PHE A 74 -19.81 28.16 7.20
CA PHE A 74 -18.46 27.66 7.37
C PHE A 74 -17.40 28.54 6.69
N LYS A 75 -17.63 28.99 5.46
CA LYS A 75 -16.72 29.94 4.79
C LYS A 75 -16.60 31.26 5.53
N CYS A 76 -17.73 31.88 5.88
CA CYS A 76 -17.76 33.13 6.65
C CYS A 76 -17.04 33.00 8.00
N PHE A 77 -17.25 31.88 8.71
CA PHE A 77 -16.56 31.61 9.96
C PHE A 77 -15.07 31.31 9.79
N SER A 78 -14.65 30.84 8.61
CA SER A 78 -13.25 30.57 8.32
C SER A 78 -12.44 31.82 8.03
N ASP A 79 -13.08 32.93 7.66
CA ASP A 79 -12.39 34.19 7.38
C ASP A 79 -11.58 34.64 8.61
N GLY A 80 -10.27 34.78 8.43
CA GLY A 80 -9.31 35.15 9.48
C GLY A 80 -8.91 34.02 10.45
N ILE A 81 -9.45 32.80 10.32
CA ILE A 81 -9.11 31.64 11.18
C ILE A 81 -8.46 30.51 10.38
N SER A 82 -9.04 30.17 9.23
CA SER A 82 -8.62 29.07 8.37
C SER A 82 -8.87 29.42 6.90
N LYS A 83 -8.76 28.44 6.00
CA LYS A 83 -8.87 28.68 4.55
C LYS A 83 -10.30 28.44 4.03
N GLY A 84 -11.24 28.01 4.88
CA GLY A 84 -12.64 27.76 4.50
C GLY A 84 -12.80 26.69 3.43
N ARG A 85 -11.86 25.74 3.38
CA ARG A 85 -11.82 24.74 2.32
C ARG A 85 -12.82 23.63 2.63
N LYS A 86 -13.52 23.16 1.60
CA LYS A 86 -14.49 22.05 1.74
C LYS A 86 -13.84 20.84 2.42
N LEU A 87 -14.55 20.23 3.37
CA LEU A 87 -14.17 18.95 3.96
C LEU A 87 -14.17 17.86 2.89
N LYS A 88 -13.28 16.88 3.04
CA LYS A 88 -13.10 15.79 2.08
C LYS A 88 -13.75 14.51 2.58
N LYS A 89 -14.38 13.76 1.66
CA LYS A 89 -14.90 12.42 1.95
C LYS A 89 -13.74 11.41 1.95
N LYS A 90 -13.78 10.45 2.86
CA LYS A 90 -12.96 9.22 2.76
C LYS A 90 -13.42 8.40 1.54
N ILE A 91 -12.48 7.74 0.88
CA ILE A 91 -12.78 6.77 -0.18
C ILE A 91 -12.75 5.37 0.45
N ASP A 92 -13.90 4.69 0.47
CA ASP A 92 -14.11 3.48 1.28
C ASP A 92 -13.16 2.31 0.93
N THR A 93 -12.59 2.32 -0.28
CA THR A 93 -11.74 1.23 -0.79
C THR A 93 -10.34 1.21 -0.20
N LYS A 94 -9.82 2.31 0.35
CA LYS A 94 -8.42 2.38 0.83
C LYS A 94 -8.35 3.10 2.17
N TRP A 95 -7.76 2.47 3.20
CA TRP A 95 -7.57 3.08 4.51
C TRP A 95 -6.74 4.37 4.40
N ILE A 96 -5.76 4.38 3.50
CA ILE A 96 -4.90 5.54 3.24
C ILE A 96 -5.60 6.77 2.68
N SER A 97 -6.80 6.59 2.12
CA SER A 97 -7.62 7.71 1.67
C SER A 97 -8.04 8.62 2.83
N LEU A 98 -7.86 8.18 4.08
CA LEU A 98 -8.13 8.93 5.30
C LEU A 98 -7.16 10.11 5.53
N ILE A 99 -5.96 10.11 4.91
CA ILE A 99 -4.97 11.20 5.06
C ILE A 99 -5.60 12.56 4.74
N ARG A 100 -6.18 12.71 3.54
CA ARG A 100 -6.68 14.01 3.06
C ARG A 100 -7.88 14.52 3.86
N PRO A 101 -8.87 13.69 4.22
CA PRO A 101 -9.94 14.06 5.13
C PRO A 101 -9.44 14.46 6.52
N VAL A 102 -8.48 13.73 7.11
CA VAL A 102 -7.93 14.04 8.43
C VAL A 102 -7.15 15.36 8.40
N GLU A 103 -6.24 15.53 7.43
CA GLU A 103 -5.52 16.80 7.22
C GLU A 103 -6.48 17.97 7.06
N ARG A 104 -7.53 17.79 6.24
CA ARG A 104 -8.51 18.84 6.03
C ARG A 104 -9.33 19.15 7.29
N LEU A 105 -9.68 18.14 8.07
CA LEU A 105 -10.38 18.37 9.33
C LEU A 105 -9.49 19.13 10.30
N PHE A 106 -8.20 18.84 10.37
CA PHE A 106 -7.22 19.59 11.18
C PHE A 106 -7.07 21.04 10.71
N GLU A 107 -6.85 21.26 9.41
CA GLU A 107 -6.70 22.60 8.80
C GLU A 107 -7.89 23.52 9.12
N GLU A 108 -9.08 22.94 9.20
CA GLU A 108 -10.34 23.68 9.34
C GLU A 108 -10.97 23.50 10.73
N TYR A 109 -10.27 22.87 11.67
CA TYR A 109 -10.86 22.36 12.91
C TYR A 109 -11.49 23.48 13.75
N LYS A 110 -10.80 24.62 13.88
CA LYS A 110 -11.29 25.83 14.58
C LYS A 110 -12.63 26.32 14.00
N SER A 111 -12.71 26.46 12.68
CA SER A 111 -13.91 26.93 11.98
C SER A 111 -15.03 25.90 12.03
N VAL A 112 -14.69 24.61 11.95
CA VAL A 112 -15.65 23.50 12.09
C VAL A 112 -16.27 23.51 13.48
N ILE A 113 -15.47 23.57 14.55
CA ILE A 113 -16.00 23.50 15.91
C ILE A 113 -16.85 24.73 16.25
N ASP A 114 -16.50 25.91 15.76
CA ASP A 114 -17.28 27.13 15.97
C ASP A 114 -18.68 27.04 15.36
N VAL A 115 -18.76 26.67 14.08
CA VAL A 115 -20.04 26.54 13.38
C VAL A 115 -20.90 25.48 14.04
N VAL A 116 -20.29 24.33 14.36
CA VAL A 116 -21.01 23.22 15.00
C VAL A 116 -21.50 23.63 16.39
N ASN A 117 -20.69 24.35 17.17
CA ASN A 117 -21.06 24.86 18.49
C ASN A 117 -22.24 25.84 18.39
N ILE A 118 -22.18 26.82 17.49
CA ILE A 118 -23.27 27.78 17.27
C ILE A 118 -24.58 27.08 16.88
N ILE A 119 -24.52 26.15 15.93
CA ILE A 119 -25.71 25.40 15.51
C ILE A 119 -26.22 24.50 16.64
N SER A 120 -25.35 23.94 17.48
CA SER A 120 -25.74 23.11 18.62
C SER A 120 -26.51 23.89 19.71
N LEU A 121 -26.29 25.21 19.79
CA LEU A 121 -27.00 26.12 20.70
C LEU A 121 -28.30 26.65 20.08
N SER A 122 -28.45 26.58 18.76
CA SER A 122 -29.65 27.05 18.05
C SER A 122 -30.88 26.17 18.28
N LYS A 123 -32.08 26.72 18.03
CA LYS A 123 -33.35 25.97 18.03
C LYS A 123 -33.57 25.34 16.64
N GLY A 124 -33.97 24.06 16.59
CA GLY A 124 -34.40 23.39 15.36
C GLY A 124 -33.88 21.97 15.17
N ILE A 125 -34.35 21.30 14.11
CA ILE A 125 -34.08 19.88 13.79
C ILE A 125 -32.57 19.59 13.65
N GLN A 126 -31.80 20.57 13.21
CA GLN A 126 -30.35 20.42 13.00
C GLN A 126 -29.53 20.46 14.29
N LYS A 127 -30.13 20.86 15.42
CA LYS A 127 -29.49 20.92 16.74
C LYS A 127 -28.95 19.56 17.16
N GLY A 128 -29.73 18.49 16.99
CA GLY A 128 -29.32 17.14 17.39
C GLY A 128 -28.05 16.68 16.67
N LYS A 129 -28.00 16.82 15.35
CA LYS A 129 -26.83 16.45 14.53
C LYS A 129 -25.59 17.29 14.88
N ALA A 130 -25.77 18.59 15.10
CA ALA A 130 -24.69 19.47 15.51
C ALA A 130 -24.19 19.11 16.92
N HIS A 131 -25.08 18.79 17.85
CA HIS A 131 -24.71 18.36 19.20
C HIS A 131 -23.91 17.06 19.18
N THR A 132 -24.34 16.04 18.42
CA THR A 132 -23.59 14.79 18.24
C THR A 132 -22.21 15.04 17.63
N LEU A 133 -22.11 15.88 16.61
CA LEU A 133 -20.82 16.20 16.00
C LEU A 133 -19.91 17.00 16.96
N LEU A 134 -20.46 17.98 17.70
CA LEU A 134 -19.73 18.71 18.73
C LEU A 134 -19.17 17.77 19.78
N GLN A 135 -19.98 16.80 20.18
CA GLN A 135 -19.66 15.77 21.13
C GLN A 135 -18.49 14.88 20.68
N MET A 136 -18.36 14.60 19.39
CA MET A 136 -17.23 13.86 18.82
C MET A 136 -15.99 14.75 18.66
N LEU A 137 -16.20 15.99 18.22
CA LEU A 137 -15.13 16.99 18.10
C LEU A 137 -14.53 17.32 19.48
N SER A 138 -15.30 17.23 20.56
CA SER A 138 -14.82 17.51 21.92
C SER A 138 -14.32 16.27 22.69
N ASP A 139 -14.26 15.10 22.05
CA ASP A 139 -13.67 13.89 22.63
C ASP A 139 -12.15 13.88 22.42
N VAL A 140 -11.40 14.14 23.50
CA VAL A 140 -9.93 14.28 23.45
C VAL A 140 -9.27 13.02 22.93
N GLU A 141 -9.75 11.87 23.38
CA GLU A 141 -9.20 10.59 22.96
C GLU A 141 -9.26 10.45 21.43
N THR A 142 -10.41 10.74 20.83
CA THR A 142 -10.57 10.71 19.36
C THR A 142 -9.67 11.73 18.66
N LEU A 143 -9.51 12.95 19.19
CA LEU A 143 -8.60 13.96 18.61
C LEU A 143 -7.13 13.54 18.67
N LEU A 144 -6.70 12.98 19.81
CA LEU A 144 -5.34 12.47 19.99
C LEU A 144 -5.06 11.32 19.02
N HIS A 145 -6.00 10.39 18.85
CA HIS A 145 -5.89 9.33 17.83
C HIS A 145 -5.88 9.89 16.41
N LEU A 146 -6.74 10.86 16.10
CA LEU A 146 -6.80 11.55 14.80
C LEU A 146 -5.42 12.15 14.45
N GLY A 147 -4.75 12.78 15.42
CA GLY A 147 -3.42 13.37 15.24
C GLY A 147 -2.30 12.34 15.17
N GLY A 148 -2.31 11.37 16.08
CA GLY A 148 -1.28 10.32 16.15
C GLY A 148 -1.32 9.35 14.97
N MET A 149 -2.47 9.17 14.33
CA MET A 149 -2.59 8.35 13.11
C MET A 149 -2.03 9.02 11.87
N LEU A 150 -1.94 10.35 11.81
CA LEU A 150 -1.58 11.04 10.57
C LEU A 150 -0.12 10.74 10.12
N PRO A 151 0.90 10.77 11.00
CA PRO A 151 2.25 10.31 10.66
C PRO A 151 2.26 8.87 10.16
N LEU A 152 1.57 7.98 10.86
CA LEU A 152 1.46 6.57 10.48
C LEU A 152 0.88 6.41 9.06
N LEU A 153 -0.24 7.09 8.77
CA LEU A 153 -0.85 7.04 7.44
C LEU A 153 0.06 7.63 6.34
N ARG A 154 0.86 8.65 6.64
CA ARG A 154 1.82 9.22 5.68
C ARG A 154 2.93 8.24 5.34
N GLU A 155 3.48 7.55 6.34
CA GLU A 155 4.55 6.58 6.12
C GLU A 155 4.06 5.34 5.37
N MET A 156 2.84 4.91 5.68
CA MET A 156 2.12 3.94 4.85
C MET A 156 1.99 4.38 3.40
N ASN A 157 1.80 5.67 3.15
CA ASN A 157 1.60 6.20 1.80
C ASN A 157 2.91 6.24 1.05
N ASN A 158 3.98 6.58 1.75
CA ASN A 158 5.34 6.50 1.22
C ASN A 158 5.67 5.06 0.86
N LEU A 159 5.41 4.10 1.75
CA LEU A 159 5.62 2.67 1.44
C LEU A 159 4.79 2.21 0.24
N ILE A 160 3.50 2.57 0.21
CA ILE A 160 2.64 2.22 -0.92
C ILE A 160 3.23 2.78 -2.21
N LYS A 161 3.60 4.06 -2.25
CA LYS A 161 4.21 4.73 -3.42
C LYS A 161 5.50 4.06 -3.87
N VAL A 162 6.37 3.70 -2.92
CA VAL A 162 7.58 2.92 -3.18
C VAL A 162 7.20 1.62 -3.90
N PHE A 163 6.16 0.93 -3.42
CA PHE A 163 5.63 -0.29 -4.06
C PHE A 163 4.78 -0.05 -5.32
N GLN A 164 4.52 1.20 -5.71
CA GLN A 164 3.88 1.55 -6.98
C GLN A 164 4.89 1.90 -8.05
N SER A 165 6.15 2.12 -7.67
CA SER A 165 7.21 2.44 -8.62
C SER A 165 7.36 1.31 -9.64
N ARG A 166 7.61 1.65 -10.90
CA ARG A 166 8.05 0.66 -11.92
C ARG A 166 9.47 0.18 -11.68
N ASP A 167 10.20 0.96 -10.89
CA ASP A 167 11.64 0.91 -10.80
C ASP A 167 12.11 0.11 -9.59
N ILE A 168 11.16 -0.32 -8.75
CA ILE A 168 11.47 -1.05 -7.53
C ILE A 168 11.71 -2.53 -7.82
N TYR A 169 12.87 -3.02 -7.41
CA TYR A 169 13.27 -4.41 -7.58
C TYR A 169 12.79 -5.29 -6.41
N VAL A 170 12.65 -6.60 -6.64
CA VAL A 170 12.25 -7.59 -5.59
C VAL A 170 13.00 -7.40 -4.28
N MET A 171 14.31 -7.16 -4.35
CA MET A 171 15.13 -6.99 -3.16
C MET A 171 14.85 -5.68 -2.44
N GLU A 172 14.54 -4.63 -3.18
CA GLU A 172 14.13 -3.35 -2.60
C GLU A 172 12.77 -3.46 -1.93
N TYR A 173 11.85 -4.30 -2.44
CA TYR A 173 10.64 -4.66 -1.70
C TYR A 173 10.96 -5.35 -0.37
N ALA A 174 11.86 -6.33 -0.39
CA ALA A 174 12.26 -7.05 0.82
C ALA A 174 12.95 -6.13 1.85
N ILE A 175 13.74 -5.17 1.39
CA ILE A 175 14.42 -4.15 2.21
C ILE A 175 13.41 -3.11 2.72
N ALA A 176 12.58 -2.52 1.86
CA ALA A 176 11.57 -1.54 2.24
C ALA A 176 10.54 -2.15 3.22
N ARG A 177 10.20 -3.43 3.06
CA ARG A 177 9.42 -4.19 4.06
C ARG A 177 10.15 -4.23 5.40
N LYS A 178 11.44 -4.59 5.43
CA LYS A 178 12.22 -4.64 6.68
C LYS A 178 12.24 -3.26 7.34
N ILE A 179 12.58 -2.20 6.60
CA ILE A 179 12.63 -0.83 7.13
C ILE A 179 11.27 -0.41 7.70
N THR A 180 10.18 -0.61 6.96
CA THR A 180 8.85 -0.20 7.43
C THR A 180 8.35 -1.00 8.63
N CYS A 181 8.82 -2.24 8.80
CA CYS A 181 8.54 -3.08 9.96
C CYS A 181 9.41 -2.75 11.19
N PHE A 182 10.57 -2.12 11.01
CA PHE A 182 11.51 -1.81 12.09
C PHE A 182 11.40 -0.35 12.59
N ASP A 183 10.97 0.58 11.74
CA ASP A 183 10.93 2.01 12.07
C ASP A 183 9.65 2.47 12.79
N SER A 184 8.84 1.53 13.29
CA SER A 184 7.55 1.84 13.90
C SER A 184 7.63 2.56 15.25
N GLN A 185 8.83 2.77 15.77
CA GLN A 185 9.08 3.40 17.06
C GLN A 185 9.24 4.93 16.95
N GLU A 186 9.64 5.46 15.79
CA GLU A 186 9.81 6.91 15.59
C GLU A 186 8.50 7.67 15.24
N PHE A 187 7.40 6.96 14.95
CA PHE A 187 6.14 7.54 14.45
C PHE A 187 5.36 8.43 15.46
N ILE A 188 5.93 8.73 16.62
CA ILE A 188 5.24 9.40 17.73
C ILE A 188 5.79 10.83 17.91
N LYS A 189 5.75 11.65 16.85
CA LYS A 189 6.05 13.11 16.93
C LYS A 189 4.78 13.98 17.06
N TRP A 190 3.71 13.46 17.68
CA TRP A 190 2.45 14.22 17.88
C TRP A 190 2.62 15.38 18.86
N GLU A 191 3.66 15.38 19.69
CA GLU A 191 3.98 16.45 20.66
C GLU A 191 4.08 17.82 19.98
N SER A 192 4.52 17.84 18.71
CA SER A 192 4.54 19.04 17.86
C SER A 192 3.16 19.53 17.40
N LEU A 193 2.17 18.64 17.26
CA LEU A 193 0.81 18.98 16.82
C LEU A 193 -0.08 19.48 17.95
N LEU A 194 0.29 19.18 19.20
CA LEU A 194 -0.58 19.40 20.35
C LEU A 194 -0.08 20.46 21.33
N GLN A 195 1.15 20.98 21.19
CA GLN A 195 1.78 22.11 21.93
C GLN A 195 0.96 22.65 23.11
N VAL A 196 0.70 21.82 24.11
CA VAL A 196 -0.17 22.19 25.23
C VAL A 196 0.64 23.13 26.13
N GLY A 197 0.15 24.36 26.34
CA GLY A 197 0.81 25.34 27.21
C GLY A 197 1.69 26.39 26.54
N VAL A 198 1.68 26.49 25.20
CA VAL A 198 2.19 27.69 24.50
C VAL A 198 1.05 28.71 24.42
N GLU A 199 1.33 30.00 24.67
CA GLU A 199 0.31 31.07 24.74
C GLU A 199 -0.54 31.19 23.45
N ASP A 200 0.00 30.77 22.30
CA ASP A 200 -0.69 30.73 21.00
C ASP A 200 -1.31 29.38 20.65
N SER A 201 -1.21 28.38 21.53
CA SER A 201 -1.71 27.05 21.23
C SER A 201 -3.22 26.97 21.26
N PHE A 202 -3.76 26.13 20.37
CA PHE A 202 -5.19 25.91 20.26
C PHE A 202 -5.78 25.09 21.43
N LEU A 203 -4.93 24.37 22.17
CA LEU A 203 -5.29 23.51 23.29
C LEU A 203 -4.59 23.99 24.56
N GLN A 204 -5.37 24.55 25.48
CA GLN A 204 -4.84 25.13 26.72
C GLN A 204 -5.68 24.69 27.93
N TYR A 205 -5.08 24.80 29.11
CA TYR A 205 -5.83 24.66 30.35
C TYR A 205 -6.47 25.98 30.72
N ASN A 206 -7.76 25.95 31.05
CA ASN A 206 -8.43 27.14 31.57
C ASN A 206 -8.05 27.40 33.05
N LYS A 207 -8.54 28.50 33.62
CA LYS A 207 -8.34 28.85 35.04
C LYS A 207 -8.82 27.78 36.05
N LYS A 208 -9.67 26.85 35.63
CA LYS A 208 -10.18 25.74 36.45
C LYS A 208 -9.35 24.44 36.28
N GLY A 209 -8.23 24.50 35.55
CA GLY A 209 -7.37 23.36 35.27
C GLY A 209 -7.98 22.35 34.28
N TRP A 210 -9.01 22.74 33.52
CA TRP A 210 -9.63 21.89 32.51
C TRP A 210 -9.01 22.14 31.14
N LEU A 211 -8.67 21.07 30.44
CA LEU A 211 -8.21 21.14 29.06
C LEU A 211 -9.36 21.63 28.17
N CYS A 212 -9.09 22.62 27.33
CA CYS A 212 -10.09 23.28 26.52
C CYS A 212 -9.54 23.65 25.15
N ILE A 213 -10.49 23.77 24.22
CA ILE A 213 -10.31 24.41 22.94
C ILE A 213 -10.71 25.88 23.06
N PHE A 214 -9.85 26.78 22.60
CA PHE A 214 -10.11 28.22 22.59
C PHE A 214 -10.31 28.72 21.15
N VAL A 215 -11.49 29.28 20.86
CA VAL A 215 -11.81 29.89 19.56
C VAL A 215 -12.69 31.12 19.76
N ARG A 216 -12.27 32.27 19.22
CA ARG A 216 -13.03 33.55 19.25
C ARG A 216 -13.69 33.79 20.62
N ASP A 217 -12.86 33.80 21.65
CA ASP A 217 -13.23 34.03 23.06
C ASP A 217 -14.11 32.96 23.72
N LYS A 218 -14.40 31.87 23.02
CA LYS A 218 -15.13 30.73 23.56
C LYS A 218 -14.18 29.68 24.06
N GLN A 219 -14.47 29.21 25.27
CA GLN A 219 -13.82 28.06 25.87
C GLN A 219 -14.72 26.84 25.71
N ILE A 220 -14.27 25.84 24.96
CA ILE A 220 -14.97 24.56 24.79
C ILE A 220 -14.22 23.50 25.60
N PRO A 221 -14.79 23.02 26.73
CA PRO A 221 -14.15 21.97 27.51
C PRO A 221 -14.01 20.69 26.68
N LEU A 222 -12.93 20.00 26.95
CA LEU A 222 -12.60 18.74 26.32
C LEU A 222 -12.93 17.58 27.26
N TYR A 223 -13.44 16.49 26.69
CA TYR A 223 -14.02 15.38 27.42
C TYR A 223 -13.38 14.05 27.05
N VAL A 224 -13.48 13.08 27.95
CA VAL A 224 -13.29 11.66 27.66
C VAL A 224 -14.59 10.91 27.91
N SER A 225 -14.96 10.03 26.98
CA SER A 225 -16.08 9.11 27.16
C SER A 225 -15.66 7.89 27.96
N GLN A 226 -16.28 7.68 29.12
CA GLN A 226 -16.10 6.47 29.95
C GLN A 226 -17.41 5.70 30.04
N LYS A 227 -17.36 4.37 29.90
CA LYS A 227 -18.50 3.51 30.21
C LYS A 227 -18.45 3.15 31.68
N SER A 228 -19.49 3.49 32.44
CA SER A 228 -19.68 3.05 33.82
C SER A 228 -21.09 2.49 33.96
N GLN A 229 -21.20 1.24 34.41
CA GLN A 229 -22.50 0.56 34.62
C GLN A 229 -23.43 0.61 33.39
N GLY A 230 -22.87 0.47 32.18
CA GLY A 230 -23.63 0.52 30.93
C GLY A 230 -23.99 1.93 30.44
N VAL A 231 -23.76 2.98 31.24
CA VAL A 231 -23.99 4.38 30.86
C VAL A 231 -22.68 5.03 30.39
N CYS A 232 -22.75 5.78 29.29
CA CYS A 232 -21.62 6.59 28.84
C CYS A 232 -21.59 7.92 29.58
N ILE A 233 -20.59 8.11 30.43
CA ILE A 233 -20.35 9.33 31.19
C ILE A 233 -19.23 10.12 30.50
N ARG A 234 -19.40 11.44 30.38
CA ARG A 234 -18.38 12.35 29.85
C ARG A 234 -17.67 13.05 31.00
N LYS A 235 -16.38 12.77 31.17
CA LYS A 235 -15.54 13.42 32.18
C LYS A 235 -14.69 14.50 31.54
N LYS A 236 -14.67 15.70 32.11
CA LYS A 236 -13.75 16.77 31.67
C LYS A 236 -12.31 16.34 31.93
N VAL A 237 -11.44 16.62 30.97
CA VAL A 237 -10.01 16.30 31.10
C VAL A 237 -9.32 17.42 31.88
N ASN A 238 -8.60 17.06 32.93
CA ASN A 238 -7.78 17.98 33.72
C ASN A 238 -6.29 17.71 33.51
N GLN A 239 -5.44 18.56 34.06
CA GLN A 239 -3.98 18.48 33.88
C GLN A 239 -3.38 17.16 34.38
N THR A 240 -3.92 16.57 35.44
CA THR A 240 -3.46 15.30 36.00
C THR A 240 -3.86 14.10 35.14
N PHE A 241 -5.05 14.15 34.52
CA PHE A 241 -5.57 13.03 33.73
C PHE A 241 -5.05 13.02 32.29
N PHE A 242 -4.67 14.18 31.74
CA PHE A 242 -4.22 14.28 30.35
C PHE A 242 -2.99 13.40 30.02
N PRO A 243 -1.93 13.33 30.86
CA PRO A 243 -0.80 12.42 30.61
C PRO A 243 -1.23 10.94 30.54
N ILE A 244 -2.14 10.50 31.42
CA ILE A 244 -2.65 9.13 31.43
C ILE A 244 -3.39 8.82 30.12
N LEU A 245 -4.19 9.77 29.64
CA LEU A 245 -4.91 9.65 28.37
C LEU A 245 -3.92 9.57 27.19
N VAL A 246 -2.89 10.40 27.20
CA VAL A 246 -1.82 10.41 26.20
C VAL A 246 -1.12 9.04 26.15
N ASP A 247 -0.78 8.47 27.30
CA ASP A 247 -0.14 7.15 27.36
C ASP A 247 -1.06 6.04 26.86
N SER A 248 -2.35 6.11 27.16
CA SER A 248 -3.36 5.19 26.63
C SER A 248 -3.43 5.25 25.09
N VAL A 249 -3.44 6.46 24.52
CA VAL A 249 -3.41 6.66 23.05
C VAL A 249 -2.11 6.13 22.45
N LYS A 250 -0.96 6.39 23.09
CA LYS A 250 0.35 5.84 22.65
C LYS A 250 0.32 4.31 22.60
N GLN A 251 -0.25 3.66 23.61
CA GLN A 251 -0.41 2.20 23.63
C GLN A 251 -1.34 1.70 22.50
N GLY A 252 -2.46 2.40 22.26
CA GLY A 252 -3.37 2.08 21.15
C GLY A 252 -2.67 2.14 19.79
N LEU A 253 -1.93 3.22 19.52
CA LEU A 253 -1.17 3.39 18.29
C LEU A 253 -0.05 2.35 18.13
N ARG A 254 0.67 2.02 19.21
CA ARG A 254 1.67 0.94 19.21
C ARG A 254 1.05 -0.41 18.87
N SER A 255 -0.14 -0.71 19.41
CA SER A 255 -0.87 -1.94 19.11
C SER A 255 -1.23 -2.03 17.62
N ILE A 256 -1.67 -0.93 17.02
CA ILE A 256 -1.88 -0.83 15.57
C ILE A 256 -0.58 -1.10 14.80
N CYS A 257 0.51 -0.42 15.16
CA CYS A 257 1.79 -0.56 14.47
C CYS A 257 2.31 -2.00 14.51
N ASN A 258 2.23 -2.64 15.69
CA ASN A 258 2.61 -4.04 15.86
C ASN A 258 1.76 -4.96 14.98
N LYS A 259 0.43 -4.74 14.98
CA LYS A 259 -0.48 -5.55 14.18
C LYS A 259 -0.27 -5.37 12.68
N LEU A 260 -0.10 -4.14 12.21
CA LEU A 260 0.23 -3.84 10.82
C LEU A 260 1.55 -4.47 10.40
N THR A 261 2.57 -4.37 11.24
CA THR A 261 3.88 -4.99 11.00
C THR A 261 3.75 -6.50 10.82
N SER A 262 2.94 -7.16 11.66
CA SER A 262 2.61 -8.58 11.50
C SER A 262 1.87 -8.83 10.17
N GLU A 263 0.81 -8.07 9.88
CA GLU A 263 0.00 -8.28 8.66
C GLU A 263 0.80 -8.04 7.37
N ILE A 264 1.71 -7.05 7.36
CA ILE A 264 2.64 -6.81 6.25
C ILE A 264 3.56 -8.02 6.12
N ARG A 265 4.16 -8.48 7.23
CA ARG A 265 5.04 -9.66 7.22
C ARG A 265 4.33 -10.90 6.68
N ASP A 266 3.10 -11.14 7.11
CA ASP A 266 2.29 -12.29 6.72
C ASP A 266 1.78 -12.17 5.28
N SER A 267 1.45 -10.95 4.85
CA SER A 267 1.01 -10.65 3.47
C SER A 267 2.18 -10.71 2.49
N PHE A 268 3.41 -10.52 2.93
CA PHE A 268 4.63 -10.64 2.14
C PHE A 268 5.51 -11.75 2.74
N PRO A 269 5.08 -13.03 2.64
CA PRO A 269 5.91 -14.12 3.11
C PRO A 269 7.29 -13.99 2.47
N GLN A 270 8.34 -14.36 3.21
CA GLN A 270 9.65 -14.54 2.62
C GLN A 270 9.50 -15.54 1.49
N ASP A 271 9.49 -15.03 0.28
CA ASP A 271 9.52 -15.86 -0.89
C ASP A 271 11.00 -16.06 -1.16
N GLU A 272 11.54 -17.12 -0.55
CA GLU A 272 12.95 -17.50 -0.65
C GLU A 272 13.41 -17.50 -2.10
N LEU A 273 12.51 -17.83 -3.04
CA LEU A 273 12.78 -17.82 -4.47
C LEU A 273 12.97 -16.40 -5.01
N LEU A 274 12.07 -15.47 -4.65
CA LEU A 274 12.20 -14.06 -4.99
C LEU A 274 13.48 -13.46 -4.40
N GLU A 275 13.78 -13.76 -3.14
CA GLU A 275 15.03 -13.35 -2.51
C GLU A 275 16.25 -14.02 -3.15
N ALA A 276 16.12 -15.22 -3.70
CA ALA A 276 17.20 -15.92 -4.39
C ALA A 276 17.48 -15.36 -5.79
N LEU A 277 16.46 -14.86 -6.48
CA LEU A 277 16.63 -14.13 -7.76
C LEU A 277 17.46 -12.85 -7.62
N ALA A 278 17.74 -12.38 -6.40
CA ALA A 278 18.64 -11.26 -6.15
C ALA A 278 20.04 -11.44 -6.74
N ILE A 279 20.52 -12.68 -6.89
CA ILE A 279 21.89 -12.96 -7.31
C ILE A 279 22.21 -12.47 -8.73
N VAL A 280 21.19 -12.20 -9.55
CA VAL A 280 21.35 -11.62 -10.89
C VAL A 280 21.22 -10.09 -10.91
N HIS A 281 21.09 -9.46 -9.73
CA HIS A 281 20.98 -8.01 -9.57
C HIS A 281 22.33 -7.37 -9.17
N PRO A 282 22.75 -6.24 -9.77
CA PRO A 282 24.00 -5.56 -9.40
C PRO A 282 24.09 -5.20 -7.91
N LEU A 283 23.00 -4.68 -7.33
CA LEU A 283 22.95 -4.29 -5.91
C LEU A 283 23.30 -5.43 -4.94
N TYR A 284 22.94 -6.67 -5.27
CA TYR A 284 23.26 -7.82 -4.42
C TYR A 284 24.77 -7.92 -4.19
N TRP A 285 25.55 -7.71 -5.26
CA TRP A 285 27.00 -7.79 -5.24
C TRP A 285 27.68 -6.55 -4.61
N ASN A 286 27.01 -5.40 -4.58
CA ASN A 286 27.51 -4.21 -3.89
C ASN A 286 27.41 -4.28 -2.37
N HIS A 287 26.31 -4.83 -1.86
CA HIS A 287 26.15 -5.06 -0.42
C HIS A 287 27.11 -6.13 0.11
N ALA A 288 27.65 -6.95 -0.78
CA ALA A 288 28.53 -8.06 -0.49
C ALA A 288 30.02 -7.70 -0.35
N LYS A 289 30.34 -6.60 0.34
CA LYS A 289 31.74 -6.17 0.53
C LYS A 289 32.56 -7.16 1.37
N ASP A 290 31.90 -7.98 2.19
CA ASP A 290 32.53 -9.12 2.88
C ASP A 290 32.42 -10.40 2.04
N LYS A 291 33.55 -10.84 1.47
CA LYS A 291 33.65 -12.03 0.60
C LYS A 291 33.23 -13.33 1.30
N SER A 292 33.36 -13.40 2.63
CA SER A 292 33.09 -14.63 3.39
C SER A 292 31.58 -14.87 3.58
N ILE A 293 30.85 -13.81 3.98
CA ILE A 293 29.39 -13.83 4.18
C ILE A 293 28.67 -14.05 2.84
N LEU A 294 29.18 -13.41 1.77
CA LEU A 294 28.65 -13.56 0.43
C LEU A 294 28.64 -15.01 -0.04
N THR A 295 29.68 -15.79 0.28
CA THR A 295 29.83 -17.14 -0.25
C THR A 295 28.75 -18.08 0.28
N ASN A 296 28.30 -17.92 1.53
CA ASN A 296 27.28 -18.79 2.12
C ASN A 296 25.86 -18.37 1.72
N ASP A 297 25.55 -17.07 1.77
CA ASP A 297 24.25 -16.55 1.32
C ASP A 297 24.02 -16.85 -0.17
N PHE A 298 25.02 -16.61 -1.01
CA PHE A 298 24.93 -16.90 -2.44
C PHE A 298 24.68 -18.39 -2.72
N LYS A 299 25.40 -19.30 -2.03
CA LYS A 299 25.18 -20.75 -2.17
C LYS A 299 23.76 -21.13 -1.77
N SER A 300 23.24 -20.56 -0.68
CA SER A 300 21.86 -20.81 -0.25
C SER A 300 20.85 -20.35 -1.31
N LYS A 301 21.03 -19.15 -1.88
CA LYS A 301 20.17 -18.64 -2.95
C LYS A 301 20.24 -19.47 -4.22
N VAL A 302 21.44 -19.87 -4.63
CA VAL A 302 21.64 -20.80 -5.76
C VAL A 302 20.91 -22.12 -5.52
N GLN A 303 20.99 -22.66 -4.30
CA GLN A 303 20.30 -23.89 -3.94
C GLN A 303 18.78 -23.73 -4.08
N VAL A 304 18.20 -22.62 -3.59
CA VAL A 304 16.77 -22.33 -3.74
C VAL A 304 16.35 -22.26 -5.22
N LEU A 305 17.14 -21.59 -6.07
CA LEU A 305 16.86 -21.51 -7.51
C LEU A 305 16.95 -22.88 -8.19
N SER A 306 17.96 -23.67 -7.85
CA SER A 306 18.15 -25.04 -8.33
C SER A 306 16.98 -25.94 -7.90
N ASP A 307 16.56 -25.84 -6.65
CA ASP A 307 15.45 -26.62 -6.11
C ASP A 307 14.10 -26.31 -6.75
N HIS A 308 13.92 -25.07 -7.21
CA HIS A 308 12.68 -24.62 -7.84
C HIS A 308 12.68 -24.80 -9.35
N PHE A 309 13.69 -24.26 -10.04
CA PHE A 309 13.76 -24.23 -11.49
C PHE A 309 14.56 -25.38 -12.09
N GLY A 310 15.33 -26.13 -11.29
CA GLY A 310 16.12 -27.27 -11.78
C GLY A 310 15.43 -28.63 -11.68
N LYS A 311 14.26 -28.69 -11.04
CA LYS A 311 13.42 -29.88 -11.03
C LYS A 311 12.55 -29.92 -12.29
N ASN A 312 12.39 -31.10 -12.88
CA ASN A 312 11.45 -31.31 -13.96
C ASN A 312 10.02 -31.01 -13.48
N ALA A 313 9.23 -30.38 -14.34
CA ALA A 313 7.83 -30.08 -14.08
C ALA A 313 6.92 -30.90 -14.99
N TYR A 314 5.69 -31.13 -14.54
CA TYR A 314 4.69 -31.88 -15.31
C TYR A 314 3.63 -30.93 -15.83
N LEU A 315 3.32 -31.02 -17.12
CA LEU A 315 2.26 -30.28 -17.79
C LEU A 315 1.34 -31.27 -18.52
N GLY A 316 0.29 -31.71 -17.83
CA GLY A 316 -0.46 -32.91 -18.24
C GLY A 316 0.47 -34.12 -18.27
N ASP A 317 0.53 -34.81 -19.41
CA ASP A 317 1.39 -35.98 -19.61
C ASP A 317 2.81 -35.62 -20.10
N ARG A 318 3.12 -34.33 -20.27
CA ARG A 318 4.43 -33.88 -20.73
C ARG A 318 5.35 -33.57 -19.55
N ILE A 319 6.57 -34.10 -19.61
CA ILE A 319 7.66 -33.73 -18.71
C ILE A 319 8.39 -32.55 -19.34
N LEU A 320 8.44 -31.43 -18.63
CA LEU A 320 9.28 -30.29 -18.95
C LEU A 320 10.57 -30.41 -18.15
N GLU A 321 11.70 -30.36 -18.82
CA GLU A 321 12.99 -30.33 -18.15
C GLU A 321 13.15 -29.05 -17.32
N GLY A 322 13.88 -29.17 -16.21
CA GLY A 322 14.29 -28.02 -15.41
C GLY A 322 14.93 -26.93 -16.26
N ILE A 323 14.49 -25.68 -16.08
CA ILE A 323 15.03 -24.52 -16.81
C ILE A 323 16.52 -24.35 -16.47
N ILE A 324 16.86 -24.52 -15.20
CA ILE A 324 18.21 -24.34 -14.69
C ILE A 324 18.83 -25.72 -14.46
N ASN A 325 20.10 -25.90 -14.81
CA ASN A 325 20.81 -27.11 -14.42
C ASN A 325 20.89 -27.21 -12.89
N PRO A 326 20.38 -28.29 -12.26
CA PRO A 326 20.37 -28.39 -10.80
C PRO A 326 21.78 -28.43 -10.19
N ASN A 327 22.77 -28.84 -10.99
CA ASN A 327 24.19 -28.74 -10.68
C ASN A 327 24.76 -27.38 -11.11
N LEU A 328 24.02 -26.27 -10.91
CA LEU A 328 24.44 -24.91 -11.24
C LEU A 328 25.91 -24.76 -10.84
N LYS A 329 26.80 -24.78 -11.84
CA LYS A 329 28.16 -25.24 -11.59
C LYS A 329 28.84 -24.23 -10.67
N LYS A 330 29.46 -24.72 -9.57
CA LYS A 330 30.38 -23.91 -8.73
C LYS A 330 31.36 -23.09 -9.58
N LYS A 331 31.75 -23.62 -10.75
CA LYS A 331 32.60 -22.93 -11.73
C LYS A 331 31.99 -21.65 -12.30
N GLN A 332 30.70 -21.62 -12.62
CA GLN A 332 30.04 -20.41 -13.14
C GLN A 332 29.88 -19.34 -12.05
N SER A 333 29.65 -19.75 -10.79
CA SER A 333 29.48 -18.84 -9.66
C SER A 333 30.66 -17.89 -9.45
N GLY A 334 31.89 -18.37 -9.62
CA GLY A 334 33.10 -17.53 -9.52
C GLY A 334 33.15 -16.46 -10.61
N ILE A 335 32.90 -16.88 -11.86
CA ILE A 335 32.88 -15.97 -13.02
C ILE A 335 31.78 -14.93 -12.89
N VAL A 336 30.57 -15.34 -12.47
CA VAL A 336 29.43 -14.44 -12.26
C VAL A 336 29.74 -13.42 -11.19
N GLY A 337 30.23 -13.85 -10.03
CA GLY A 337 30.53 -12.92 -8.94
C GLY A 337 31.59 -11.90 -9.33
N GLN A 338 32.67 -12.35 -9.97
CA GLN A 338 33.71 -11.45 -10.49
C GLN A 338 33.14 -10.49 -11.55
N THR A 339 32.41 -11.00 -12.53
CA THR A 339 31.83 -10.19 -13.61
C THR A 339 30.85 -9.16 -13.07
N MET A 340 29.97 -9.55 -12.15
CA MET A 340 28.98 -8.64 -11.55
C MET A 340 29.64 -7.53 -10.75
N TRP A 341 30.74 -7.84 -10.07
CA TRP A 341 31.52 -6.86 -9.31
C TRP A 341 32.25 -5.88 -10.23
N GLU A 342 32.93 -6.37 -11.26
CA GLU A 342 33.64 -5.55 -12.26
C GLU A 342 32.69 -4.67 -13.08
N GLN A 343 31.49 -5.15 -13.36
CA GLN A 343 30.48 -4.40 -14.11
C GLN A 343 29.57 -3.55 -13.22
N PHE A 344 29.75 -3.58 -11.90
CA PHE A 344 28.91 -2.81 -10.98
C PHE A 344 29.04 -1.30 -11.24
N ASP A 345 30.27 -0.79 -11.37
CA ASP A 345 30.56 0.63 -11.62
C ASP A 345 30.00 1.14 -12.95
N PHE A 346 29.79 0.23 -13.92
CA PHE A 346 29.15 0.57 -15.19
C PHE A 346 27.68 0.97 -15.00
N VAL A 347 27.03 0.42 -13.99
CA VAL A 347 25.69 0.82 -13.57
C VAL A 347 25.85 1.99 -12.60
N LYS A 348 26.17 3.18 -13.14
CA LYS A 348 26.43 4.44 -12.40
C LYS A 348 25.43 4.71 -11.26
N ASP A 349 24.21 4.23 -11.44
CA ASP A 349 23.21 4.15 -10.39
C ASP A 349 22.49 2.79 -10.50
N PRO A 350 22.77 1.83 -9.61
CA PRO A 350 22.14 0.51 -9.65
C PRO A 350 20.70 0.50 -9.16
N SER A 351 20.21 1.64 -8.65
CA SER A 351 18.77 1.90 -8.45
C SER A 351 18.09 2.45 -9.70
N ASN A 352 18.85 2.73 -10.78
CA ASN A 352 18.28 3.23 -12.03
C ASN A 352 17.35 2.19 -12.68
N PRO A 353 16.21 2.62 -13.24
CA PRO A 353 15.29 1.74 -13.96
C PRO A 353 15.98 1.04 -15.13
N GLY A 354 15.88 -0.29 -15.18
CA GLY A 354 16.48 -1.09 -16.25
C GLY A 354 17.99 -1.24 -16.15
N ALA A 355 18.60 -0.90 -15.01
CA ALA A 355 19.99 -1.23 -14.68
C ALA A 355 20.32 -2.69 -14.98
N MET A 356 19.48 -3.61 -14.50
CA MET A 356 19.61 -5.04 -14.75
C MET A 356 19.51 -5.37 -16.25
N THR A 357 18.51 -4.83 -16.96
CA THR A 357 18.35 -5.06 -18.41
C THR A 357 19.55 -4.55 -19.20
N LYS A 358 20.06 -3.36 -18.89
CA LYS A 358 21.23 -2.76 -19.53
C LYS A 358 22.48 -3.61 -19.28
N LEU A 359 22.69 -4.05 -18.04
CA LEU A 359 23.81 -4.91 -17.68
C LEU A 359 23.75 -6.23 -18.45
N TRP A 360 22.64 -6.97 -18.36
CA TRP A 360 22.53 -8.28 -19.00
C TRP A 360 22.57 -8.19 -20.52
N LYS A 361 22.02 -7.15 -21.14
CA LYS A 361 22.21 -6.89 -22.59
C LYS A 361 23.66 -6.66 -22.96
N LYS A 362 24.42 -5.91 -22.15
CA LYS A 362 25.85 -5.70 -22.38
C LYS A 362 26.62 -7.01 -22.28
N LEU A 363 26.33 -7.81 -21.24
CA LEU A 363 26.95 -9.12 -21.06
C LEU A 363 26.61 -10.07 -22.22
N ASP A 364 25.39 -9.99 -22.76
CA ASP A 364 24.92 -10.83 -23.88
C ASP A 364 25.70 -10.61 -25.18
N ILE A 365 26.35 -9.44 -25.34
CA ILE A 365 27.19 -9.13 -26.52
C ILE A 365 28.44 -10.02 -26.55
N SER A 366 28.92 -10.49 -25.40
CA SER A 366 30.11 -11.35 -25.32
C SER A 366 29.73 -12.83 -25.40
N PRO A 367 30.04 -13.55 -26.50
CA PRO A 367 29.71 -14.96 -26.63
C PRO A 367 30.37 -15.81 -25.53
N PHE A 368 31.60 -15.45 -25.16
CA PHE A 368 32.34 -16.11 -24.10
C PHE A 368 31.64 -16.01 -22.74
N LEU A 369 31.16 -14.81 -22.37
CA LEU A 369 30.44 -14.60 -21.11
C LEU A 369 29.08 -15.30 -21.13
N LYS A 370 28.39 -15.27 -22.27
CA LYS A 370 27.11 -15.94 -22.48
C LYS A 370 27.22 -17.46 -22.31
N GLU A 371 28.27 -18.07 -22.86
CA GLU A 371 28.54 -19.50 -22.70
C GLU A 371 29.01 -19.83 -21.27
N SER A 372 29.94 -19.04 -20.73
CA SER A 372 30.54 -19.25 -19.41
C SER A 372 29.55 -19.07 -18.25
N MET A 373 28.48 -18.30 -18.45
CA MET A 373 27.45 -18.01 -17.43
C MET A 373 26.03 -18.36 -17.90
N SER A 374 25.91 -19.32 -18.82
CA SER A 374 24.66 -19.66 -19.52
C SER A 374 23.46 -19.85 -18.59
N GLU A 375 23.62 -20.52 -17.44
CA GLU A 375 22.53 -20.75 -16.50
C GLU A 375 22.10 -19.45 -15.78
N TYR A 376 23.02 -18.52 -15.53
CA TYR A 376 22.68 -17.24 -14.93
C TYR A 376 22.02 -16.30 -15.94
N PHE A 377 22.33 -16.42 -17.23
CA PHE A 377 21.53 -15.78 -18.28
C PHE A 377 20.09 -16.29 -18.29
N LYS A 378 19.86 -17.59 -18.09
CA LYS A 378 18.49 -18.13 -17.93
C LYS A 378 17.80 -17.55 -16.71
N VAL A 379 18.46 -17.51 -15.55
CA VAL A 379 17.92 -16.90 -14.32
C VAL A 379 17.60 -15.42 -14.52
N ALA A 380 18.50 -14.68 -15.17
CA ALA A 380 18.31 -13.27 -15.48
C ALA A 380 17.14 -13.05 -16.43
N ASN A 381 17.00 -13.88 -17.47
CA ASN A 381 15.86 -13.82 -18.38
C ASN A 381 14.55 -14.17 -17.67
N LEU A 382 14.54 -15.15 -16.77
CA LEU A 382 13.37 -15.44 -15.94
C LEU A 382 13.00 -14.22 -15.10
N HIS A 383 13.97 -13.62 -14.43
CA HIS A 383 13.73 -12.43 -13.62
C HIS A 383 13.25 -11.22 -14.44
N LEU A 384 13.88 -10.95 -15.59
CA LEU A 384 13.52 -9.83 -16.47
C LEU A 384 12.16 -10.01 -17.14
N THR A 385 11.66 -11.24 -17.24
CA THR A 385 10.32 -11.53 -17.75
C THR A 385 9.25 -11.57 -16.66
N MET A 386 9.66 -11.53 -15.39
CA MET A 386 8.72 -11.41 -14.26
C MET A 386 8.24 -9.97 -14.14
N ILE A 387 6.94 -9.78 -14.38
CA ILE A 387 6.27 -8.51 -14.09
C ILE A 387 5.97 -8.49 -12.59
N LEU A 388 6.81 -7.79 -11.83
CA LEU A 388 6.57 -7.51 -10.41
C LEU A 388 5.44 -6.49 -10.33
N GLY A 389 4.20 -6.98 -10.43
CA GLY A 389 2.97 -6.20 -10.63
C GLY A 389 3.09 -4.71 -10.30
N SER A 390 3.40 -3.92 -11.32
CA SER A 390 3.41 -2.47 -11.17
C SER A 390 1.98 -2.00 -10.94
N VAL A 391 1.83 -0.88 -10.26
CA VAL A 391 0.49 -0.31 -10.04
C VAL A 391 -0.13 0.23 -11.32
N GLU A 392 0.56 0.25 -12.45
CA GLU A 392 -0.06 0.54 -13.75
C GLU A 392 -0.60 -0.72 -14.43
N ASP A 393 -0.06 -1.89 -14.10
CA ASP A 393 -0.65 -3.17 -14.51
C ASP A 393 -1.99 -3.41 -13.78
N GLU A 394 -2.12 -3.00 -12.52
CA GLU A 394 -3.36 -3.20 -11.75
C GLU A 394 -4.59 -2.48 -12.36
N PRO A 395 -4.54 -1.22 -12.85
CA PRO A 395 -5.55 -0.57 -13.67
C PRO A 395 -5.85 -1.30 -14.97
N LEU A 396 -4.84 -1.88 -15.64
CA LEU A 396 -5.07 -2.73 -16.80
C LEU A 396 -5.89 -3.97 -16.38
N TRP A 397 -5.48 -4.69 -15.33
CA TRP A 397 -6.24 -5.80 -14.76
C TRP A 397 -7.58 -5.41 -14.13
N SER A 398 -7.72 -4.16 -13.70
CA SER A 398 -8.96 -3.61 -13.13
C SER A 398 -9.89 -3.07 -14.19
N SER A 399 -9.40 -2.61 -15.34
CA SER A 399 -10.21 -2.33 -16.53
C SER A 399 -10.73 -3.65 -17.13
N LEU A 400 -9.98 -4.75 -16.99
CA LEU A 400 -10.48 -6.12 -17.21
C LEU A 400 -11.61 -6.52 -16.23
N THR A 401 -11.92 -5.70 -15.21
CA THR A 401 -13.15 -5.87 -14.40
C THR A 401 -14.42 -5.67 -15.25
N PHE A 402 -14.36 -4.94 -16.37
CA PHE A 402 -15.46 -4.89 -17.33
C PHE A 402 -15.75 -6.27 -17.96
N ILE A 403 -14.76 -7.17 -18.01
CA ILE A 403 -14.88 -8.53 -18.58
C ILE A 403 -15.45 -9.53 -17.54
N ARG A 404 -15.68 -9.08 -16.30
CA ARG A 404 -15.59 -9.93 -15.09
C ARG A 404 -16.84 -10.71 -14.70
N ASN A 405 -18.02 -10.46 -15.26
CA ASN A 405 -19.23 -11.14 -14.77
C ASN A 405 -19.58 -12.47 -15.44
N ALA A 406 -18.94 -12.87 -16.54
CA ALA A 406 -19.15 -14.20 -17.13
C ALA A 406 -17.89 -14.83 -17.78
N MET A 407 -16.96 -14.02 -18.29
CA MET A 407 -15.87 -14.53 -19.13
C MET A 407 -14.62 -14.95 -18.34
N ARG A 408 -14.50 -14.56 -17.07
CA ARG A 408 -13.36 -14.94 -16.20
C ARG A 408 -13.30 -16.44 -15.92
N ASN A 409 -14.44 -17.15 -15.94
CA ASN A 409 -14.48 -18.60 -15.76
C ASN A 409 -14.02 -19.39 -17.01
N ARG A 410 -13.66 -18.70 -18.11
CA ARG A 410 -13.20 -19.30 -19.38
C ARG A 410 -11.85 -18.73 -19.79
N LEU A 411 -10.91 -18.70 -18.84
CA LEU A 411 -9.60 -18.08 -19.00
C LEU A 411 -8.83 -18.58 -20.24
N ASN A 412 -8.98 -19.86 -20.59
CA ASN A 412 -8.38 -20.48 -21.77
C ASN A 412 -8.77 -19.83 -23.10
N LYS A 413 -9.96 -19.19 -23.21
CA LYS A 413 -10.42 -18.56 -24.45
C LYS A 413 -10.01 -17.09 -24.59
N ASN A 414 -9.64 -16.44 -23.48
CA ASN A 414 -9.45 -14.98 -23.43
C ASN A 414 -8.04 -14.57 -22.96
N LEU A 415 -7.18 -15.53 -22.62
CA LEU A 415 -5.81 -15.27 -22.18
C LEU A 415 -5.01 -14.46 -23.24
N ASP A 416 -5.19 -14.78 -24.52
CA ASP A 416 -4.54 -14.08 -25.62
C ASP A 416 -4.98 -12.60 -25.71
N THR A 417 -6.27 -12.31 -25.50
CA THR A 417 -6.79 -10.94 -25.44
C THR A 417 -6.19 -10.16 -24.27
N CYS A 418 -6.00 -10.80 -23.11
CA CYS A 418 -5.36 -10.19 -21.95
C CYS A 418 -3.87 -9.90 -22.21
N LEU A 419 -3.15 -10.82 -22.87
CA LEU A 419 -1.75 -10.63 -23.24
C LEU A 419 -1.57 -9.55 -24.31
N ARG A 420 -2.49 -9.46 -25.29
CA ARG A 420 -2.45 -8.42 -26.33
C ARG A 420 -2.61 -7.00 -25.78
N LEU A 421 -3.48 -6.81 -24.78
CA LEU A 421 -3.60 -5.52 -24.08
C LEU A 421 -2.32 -5.14 -23.33
N PHE A 422 -1.55 -6.13 -22.86
CA PHE A 422 -0.27 -5.90 -22.17
C PHE A 422 0.86 -5.55 -23.15
N VAL A 423 0.85 -6.10 -24.37
CA VAL A 423 1.87 -5.86 -25.40
C VAL A 423 1.53 -4.64 -26.28
N SER A 424 0.32 -4.11 -26.17
CA SER A 424 -0.14 -2.89 -26.83
C SER A 424 0.80 -1.73 -26.46
N LYS A 425 1.55 -1.22 -27.46
CA LYS A 425 2.38 -0.02 -27.31
C LYS A 425 1.57 1.27 -27.22
N SER A 426 0.27 1.19 -27.48
CA SER A 426 -0.60 2.36 -27.52
C SER A 426 -1.07 2.73 -26.10
N ASP A 427 -0.80 3.96 -25.70
CA ASP A 427 -1.39 4.61 -24.55
C ASP A 427 -2.72 5.30 -24.93
N LEU A 428 -3.31 6.06 -23.99
CA LEU A 428 -4.60 6.71 -24.20
C LEU A 428 -4.59 7.78 -25.29
N GLU A 429 -3.42 8.32 -25.65
CA GLU A 429 -3.27 9.35 -26.69
C GLU A 429 -2.94 8.73 -28.05
N THR A 430 -2.27 7.57 -28.05
CA THR A 430 -1.79 6.87 -29.25
C THR A 430 -2.66 5.68 -29.64
N PHE A 431 -3.73 5.39 -28.90
CA PHE A 431 -4.69 4.35 -29.22
C PHE A 431 -5.53 4.75 -30.46
N PRO A 432 -5.60 3.91 -31.51
CA PRO A 432 -6.32 4.24 -32.74
C PRO A 432 -7.83 4.05 -32.54
N PHE A 433 -8.46 4.99 -31.85
CA PHE A 433 -9.88 4.91 -31.49
C PHE A 433 -10.80 4.74 -32.69
N GLU A 434 -10.50 5.41 -33.81
CA GLU A 434 -11.31 5.32 -35.03
C GLU A 434 -11.27 3.92 -35.64
N GLU A 435 -10.09 3.29 -35.73
CA GLU A 435 -9.97 1.91 -36.23
C GLU A 435 -10.63 0.91 -35.28
N ALA A 436 -10.41 1.06 -33.96
CA ALA A 436 -11.03 0.21 -32.96
C ALA A 436 -12.56 0.32 -32.98
N TYR A 437 -13.10 1.54 -33.16
CA TYR A 437 -14.53 1.78 -33.29
C TYR A 437 -15.09 1.20 -34.59
N ALA A 438 -14.39 1.34 -35.72
CA ALA A 438 -14.77 0.73 -36.99
C ALA A 438 -14.83 -0.80 -36.91
N ILE A 439 -13.83 -1.44 -36.28
CA ILE A 439 -13.80 -2.88 -36.03
C ILE A 439 -14.99 -3.28 -35.14
N TRP A 440 -15.23 -2.58 -34.03
CA TRP A 440 -16.35 -2.86 -33.13
C TRP A 440 -17.70 -2.75 -33.86
N LYS A 441 -17.89 -1.69 -34.66
CA LYS A 441 -19.11 -1.45 -35.44
C LYS A 441 -19.35 -2.58 -36.46
N SER A 442 -18.30 -3.04 -37.15
CA SER A 442 -18.37 -4.17 -38.09
C SER A 442 -18.76 -5.49 -37.42
N GLN A 443 -18.36 -5.70 -36.16
CA GLN A 443 -18.69 -6.91 -35.40
C GLN A 443 -20.10 -6.86 -34.79
N CYS A 444 -20.58 -5.67 -34.43
CA CYS A 444 -21.95 -5.47 -33.95
C CYS A 444 -22.99 -5.71 -35.04
N GLN A 445 -22.72 -5.33 -36.30
CA GLN A 445 -23.61 -5.59 -37.44
C GLN A 445 -23.84 -7.08 -37.69
N ARG A 446 -22.88 -7.95 -37.36
CA ARG A 446 -23.04 -9.42 -37.46
C ARG A 446 -24.01 -10.02 -36.43
N ARG A 447 -24.35 -9.32 -35.36
CA ARG A 447 -25.27 -9.83 -34.33
C ARG A 447 -26.74 -9.49 -34.58
N SER A 448 -27.02 -8.56 -35.50
CA SER A 448 -28.37 -8.19 -35.93
C SER A 448 -29.00 -9.13 -36.98
N GLU A 449 -28.28 -10.16 -37.42
CA GLU A 449 -28.78 -11.15 -38.40
C GLU A 449 -29.22 -12.48 -37.77
N CYS A 450 -29.26 -12.58 -36.45
CA CYS A 450 -29.98 -13.65 -35.76
C CYS A 450 -31.08 -13.02 -34.90
N VAL A 451 -32.32 -13.44 -35.16
CA VAL A 451 -33.59 -12.89 -34.69
C VAL A 451 -34.15 -11.79 -35.60
N VAL A 452 -34.70 -12.23 -36.73
CA VAL A 452 -36.12 -12.01 -37.02
C VAL A 452 -36.79 -13.36 -37.02
#